data_AF-A0A137NUR1-F1
#
_entry.id   AF-A0A137NUR1-F1
#
_cell.length_a   1.000
_cell.length_b   1.000
_cell.length_c   1.000
_cell.angle_alpha   90.00
_cell.angle_beta   90.00
_cell.angle_gamma   90.00
#
_symmetry.space_group_name_H-M   'P 1'
#
loop_
_entity.id
_entity.type
_entity.pdbx_description
1 polymer ?
#
loop_
_entity_poly.entity_id
_entity_poly.type
_entity_poly.pdbx_seq_one_letter_code
_entity_poly.pdbx_strand_id
1 'polypeptide(L)'
;MRDRSLGKLAGGILWSPVLDLTRSQPSARNPNIKDFLEPFWRISPGDCLTVDNDPTFKLLYSGTTKKIRDRMNRDGHYLCKIEHINHPLVSPLCDHNFSNLPPLLIQSGMSEVFRDEAYLYAKKIYKSLNAKNSGNIKLQLFEEMPHCFMIVPGFDKDENCLREALIFIRKCLECGELGNGEGEEKRGGNFECYLVNTKNEIKSYTPNFKVASIPTWN
;
A
#
# COMPACT_ATOMS: atom_id res chain seq x y z
N MET A 1 1.66 13.08 11.55
CA MET A 1 2.14 12.61 12.87
C MET A 1 3.64 12.86 13.00
N ARG A 2 4.48 12.11 12.28
CA ARG A 2 5.95 12.26 12.27
C ARG A 2 6.43 13.70 12.07
N ASP A 3 6.03 14.34 10.97
CA ASP A 3 6.52 15.68 10.59
C ASP A 3 6.08 16.80 11.55
N ARG A 4 5.13 16.51 12.45
CA ARG A 4 4.62 17.45 13.45
C ARG A 4 4.97 17.03 14.87
N SER A 5 5.79 15.98 15.03
CA SER A 5 6.21 15.45 16.34
C SER A 5 5.05 15.15 17.30
N LEU A 6 3.89 14.72 16.78
CA LEU A 6 2.67 14.48 17.57
C LEU A 6 2.66 13.12 18.31
N GLY A 7 3.82 12.48 18.46
CA GLY A 7 3.94 11.12 18.99
C GLY A 7 4.00 10.03 17.92
N LYS A 8 4.12 8.78 18.37
CA LYS A 8 4.22 7.58 17.54
C LYS A 8 2.99 6.69 17.72
N LEU A 9 2.52 6.11 16.62
CA LEU A 9 1.53 5.03 16.67
C LEU A 9 2.21 3.73 17.12
N ALA A 10 1.48 2.86 17.80
CA ALA A 10 1.97 1.54 18.20
C ALA A 10 2.26 0.64 16.98
N GLY A 11 1.50 0.81 15.90
CA GLY A 11 1.65 0.09 14.65
C GLY A 11 0.64 0.56 13.61
N GLY A 12 0.78 0.08 12.38
CA GLY A 12 -0.20 0.28 11.31
C GLY A 12 -0.38 -0.98 10.49
N ILE A 13 -1.63 -1.25 10.08
CA ILE A 13 -1.96 -2.33 9.15
C ILE A 13 -2.49 -1.70 7.87
N LEU A 14 -1.93 -2.12 6.74
CA LEU A 14 -2.30 -1.66 5.42
C LEU A 14 -2.79 -2.86 4.60
N TRP A 15 -4.07 -2.87 4.29
CA TRP A 15 -4.68 -3.86 3.40
C TRP A 15 -4.85 -3.26 2.02
N SER A 16 -4.26 -3.91 1.02
CA SER A 16 -4.37 -3.52 -0.39
C SER A 16 -4.21 -1.99 -0.59
N PRO A 17 -3.12 -1.39 -0.07
CA PRO A 17 -3.04 0.06 0.04
C PRO A 17 -2.83 0.71 -1.33
N VAL A 18 -3.58 1.78 -1.58
CA VAL A 18 -3.31 2.71 -2.68
C VAL A 18 -2.31 3.75 -2.20
N LEU A 19 -1.12 3.78 -2.80
CA LEU A 19 0.04 4.55 -2.33
C LEU A 19 0.58 5.53 -3.38
N ASP A 20 0.12 5.38 -4.62
CA ASP A 20 0.48 6.18 -5.78
C ASP A 20 -0.75 6.42 -6.67
N LEU A 21 -1.37 7.58 -6.52
CA LEU A 21 -2.49 8.00 -7.37
C LEU A 21 -2.07 8.33 -8.80
N THR A 22 -0.77 8.46 -9.09
CA THR A 22 -0.29 8.61 -10.49
C THR A 22 -0.38 7.30 -11.27
N ARG A 23 -0.63 6.17 -10.58
CA ARG A 23 -0.75 4.82 -11.16
C ARG A 23 0.49 4.46 -11.98
N SER A 24 1.67 4.81 -11.48
CA SER A 24 2.93 4.66 -12.22
C SER A 24 3.36 3.20 -12.37
N GLN A 25 2.98 2.34 -11.42
CA GLN A 25 3.50 0.97 -11.32
C GLN A 25 2.94 0.03 -12.38
N PRO A 26 3.71 -0.98 -12.84
CA PRO A 26 3.29 -1.88 -13.92
C PRO A 26 2.03 -2.70 -13.62
N SER A 27 1.86 -3.20 -12.40
CA SER A 27 0.65 -3.97 -12.01
C SER A 27 -0.63 -3.21 -12.27
N ALA A 28 -0.65 -1.89 -12.06
CA ALA A 28 -1.84 -1.05 -12.25
C ALA A 28 -2.32 -1.02 -13.71
N ARG A 29 -1.42 -1.25 -14.66
CA ARG A 29 -1.67 -1.16 -16.11
C ARG A 29 -1.68 -2.51 -16.81
N ASN A 30 -1.47 -3.61 -16.09
CA ASN A 30 -1.34 -4.92 -16.70
C ASN A 30 -2.71 -5.51 -17.00
N PRO A 31 -3.13 -5.67 -18.28
CA PRO A 31 -4.43 -6.25 -18.61
C PRO A 31 -4.56 -7.73 -18.25
N ASN A 32 -3.44 -8.40 -17.95
CA ASN A 32 -3.43 -9.81 -17.56
C ASN A 32 -3.56 -10.03 -16.06
N ILE A 33 -3.60 -8.95 -15.26
CA ILE A 33 -3.80 -9.06 -13.82
C ILE A 33 -5.24 -9.51 -13.55
N LYS A 34 -5.40 -10.48 -12.64
CA LYS A 34 -6.70 -11.13 -12.35
C LYS A 34 -7.39 -10.46 -11.17
N ASP A 35 -7.53 -9.15 -11.26
CA ASP A 35 -8.26 -8.34 -10.28
C ASP A 35 -9.70 -8.14 -10.77
N PHE A 36 -10.62 -7.88 -9.84
CA PHE A 36 -11.95 -7.38 -10.21
C PHE A 36 -11.94 -5.89 -10.52
N LEU A 37 -10.88 -5.17 -10.14
CA LEU A 37 -10.63 -3.81 -10.58
C LEU A 37 -10.10 -3.81 -12.02
N GLU A 38 -10.62 -2.89 -12.83
CA GLU A 38 -10.08 -2.64 -14.16
C GLU A 38 -8.66 -2.07 -14.07
N PRO A 39 -7.78 -2.35 -15.04
CA PRO A 39 -6.50 -1.65 -15.15
C PRO A 39 -6.68 -0.14 -15.22
N PHE A 40 -5.82 0.58 -14.52
CA PHE A 40 -5.80 2.04 -14.47
C PHE A 40 -4.86 2.62 -15.51
N TRP A 41 -5.19 3.81 -16.00
CA TRP A 41 -4.27 4.61 -16.80
C TRP A 41 -3.30 5.39 -15.91
N ARG A 42 -2.13 5.72 -16.46
CA ARG A 42 -1.19 6.61 -15.77
C ARG A 42 -1.77 8.01 -15.75
N ILE A 43 -1.67 8.68 -14.61
CA ILE A 43 -2.17 10.03 -14.40
C ILE A 43 -0.99 10.94 -14.03
N SER A 44 -0.93 12.11 -14.66
CA SER A 44 0.09 13.13 -14.45
C SER A 44 -0.52 14.40 -13.88
N PRO A 45 0.25 15.22 -13.15
CA PRO A 45 -0.15 16.59 -12.84
C PRO A 45 -0.46 17.33 -14.14
N GLY A 46 -1.67 17.91 -14.24
CA GLY A 46 -2.15 18.59 -15.44
C GLY A 46 -3.12 17.78 -16.31
N ASP A 47 -3.29 16.49 -16.02
CA ASP A 47 -4.41 15.73 -16.60
C ASP A 47 -5.75 16.24 -16.05
N CYS A 48 -6.85 15.69 -16.55
CA CYS A 48 -8.18 15.94 -15.98
C CYS A 48 -9.05 14.72 -16.18
N LEU A 49 -9.42 14.06 -15.08
CA LEU A 49 -10.35 12.94 -15.11
C LEU A 49 -11.79 13.46 -15.22
N THR A 50 -12.56 12.78 -16.05
CA THR A 50 -13.96 13.10 -16.36
C THR A 50 -14.74 11.79 -16.49
N VAL A 51 -16.07 11.90 -16.59
CA VAL A 51 -16.94 10.74 -16.81
C VAL A 51 -16.72 10.06 -18.17
N ASP A 52 -16.07 10.75 -19.11
CA ASP A 52 -15.89 10.28 -20.49
C ASP A 52 -14.53 9.61 -20.72
N ASN A 53 -13.52 9.92 -19.91
CA ASN A 53 -12.15 9.45 -20.12
C ASN A 53 -11.61 8.53 -19.01
N ASP A 54 -12.30 8.37 -17.88
CA ASP A 54 -11.87 7.49 -16.80
C ASP A 54 -13.03 6.69 -16.19
N PRO A 55 -13.00 5.34 -16.26
CA PRO A 55 -14.10 4.49 -15.77
C PRO A 55 -14.27 4.57 -14.25
N THR A 56 -13.17 4.73 -13.50
CA THR A 56 -13.23 4.86 -12.05
C THR A 56 -13.86 6.18 -11.63
N PHE A 57 -13.50 7.27 -12.31
CA PHE A 57 -14.12 8.57 -12.12
C PHE A 57 -15.61 8.49 -12.43
N LYS A 58 -16.01 7.86 -13.56
CA LYS A 58 -17.41 7.68 -13.93
C LYS A 58 -18.21 6.90 -12.87
N LEU A 59 -17.65 5.81 -12.35
CA LEU A 59 -18.28 5.00 -11.31
C LEU A 59 -18.53 5.84 -10.05
N LEU A 60 -17.49 6.49 -9.53
CA LEU A 60 -17.57 7.30 -8.31
C LEU A 60 -18.44 8.56 -8.48
N TYR A 61 -18.40 9.18 -9.66
CA TYR A 61 -19.22 10.33 -10.00
C TYR A 61 -20.71 9.97 -10.03
N SER A 62 -21.05 8.79 -10.54
CA SER A 62 -22.44 8.33 -10.63
C SER A 62 -23.03 7.98 -9.26
N GLY A 63 -22.20 7.46 -8.35
CA GLY A 63 -22.61 7.03 -7.01
C GLY A 63 -22.60 8.12 -5.93
N THR A 64 -22.42 9.40 -6.28
CA THR A 64 -22.21 10.47 -5.29
C THR A 64 -23.13 11.69 -5.46
N THR A 65 -23.13 12.57 -4.47
CA THR A 65 -24.01 13.74 -4.40
C THR A 65 -23.56 14.86 -5.36
N LYS A 66 -24.47 15.79 -5.71
CA LYS A 66 -24.12 16.96 -6.53
C LYS A 66 -22.92 17.75 -5.97
N LYS A 67 -22.90 18.02 -4.66
CA LYS A 67 -21.80 18.73 -3.99
C LYS A 67 -20.45 18.05 -4.24
N ILE A 68 -20.43 16.72 -4.19
CA ILE A 68 -19.21 15.95 -4.44
C ILE A 68 -18.84 15.96 -5.93
N ARG A 69 -19.82 15.80 -6.83
CA ARG A 69 -19.60 15.90 -8.28
C ARG A 69 -19.02 17.25 -8.69
N ASP A 70 -19.57 18.34 -8.16
CA ASP A 70 -19.06 19.70 -8.42
C ASP A 70 -17.58 19.83 -7.98
N ARG A 71 -17.23 19.24 -6.83
CA ARG A 71 -15.84 19.16 -6.35
C ARG A 71 -14.96 18.34 -7.28
N MET A 72 -15.42 17.16 -7.71
CA MET A 72 -14.66 16.28 -8.61
C MET A 72 -14.36 16.97 -9.95
N ASN A 73 -15.36 17.64 -10.53
CA ASN A 73 -15.20 18.37 -11.79
C ASN A 73 -14.21 19.54 -11.66
N ARG A 74 -14.27 20.29 -10.56
CA ARG A 74 -13.34 21.40 -10.30
C ARG A 74 -11.91 20.90 -10.06
N ASP A 75 -11.78 19.81 -9.31
CA ASP A 75 -10.48 19.29 -8.88
C ASP A 75 -9.81 18.41 -9.95
N GLY A 76 -10.56 17.97 -10.97
CA GLY A 76 -10.07 17.11 -12.06
C GLY A 76 -9.72 15.68 -11.64
N HIS A 77 -10.05 15.28 -10.41
CA HIS A 77 -9.84 13.94 -9.87
C HIS A 77 -10.85 13.67 -8.74
N TYR A 78 -11.08 12.39 -8.44
CA TYR A 78 -12.08 11.95 -7.45
C TYR A 78 -11.62 11.99 -5.97
N LEU A 79 -10.34 12.30 -5.70
CA LEU A 79 -9.72 12.21 -4.36
C LEU A 79 -9.04 13.51 -3.93
N CYS A 80 -8.35 14.19 -4.85
CA CYS A 80 -7.62 15.41 -4.59
C CYS A 80 -7.73 16.34 -5.81
N LYS A 81 -7.10 17.52 -5.77
CA LYS A 81 -6.85 18.27 -7.00
C LYS A 81 -5.76 17.58 -7.80
N ILE A 82 -5.95 17.50 -9.13
CA ILE A 82 -5.02 16.81 -10.02
C ILE A 82 -3.58 17.34 -9.91
N GLU A 83 -3.42 18.64 -9.66
CA GLU A 83 -2.12 19.29 -9.46
C GLU A 83 -1.34 18.74 -8.25
N HIS A 84 -2.00 18.06 -7.30
CA HIS A 84 -1.41 17.47 -6.09
C HIS A 84 -1.34 15.95 -6.12
N ILE A 85 -1.61 15.31 -7.26
CA ILE A 85 -1.74 13.84 -7.33
C ILE A 85 -0.45 13.09 -6.94
N ASN A 86 0.71 13.72 -7.14
CA ASN A 86 2.04 13.23 -6.74
C ASN A 86 2.53 13.85 -5.40
N HIS A 87 1.71 14.61 -4.69
CA HIS A 87 2.09 15.16 -3.38
C HIS A 87 2.20 14.03 -2.33
N PRO A 88 3.23 13.98 -1.46
CA PRO A 88 3.43 12.86 -0.51
C PRO A 88 2.26 12.55 0.44
N LEU A 89 1.45 13.56 0.80
CA LEU A 89 0.23 13.34 1.61
C LEU A 89 -0.94 12.72 0.84
N VAL A 90 -0.86 12.71 -0.50
CA VAL A 90 -1.87 12.16 -1.41
C VAL A 90 -1.38 10.81 -1.98
N SER A 91 -0.11 10.77 -2.39
CA SER A 91 0.60 9.60 -2.87
C SER A 91 1.82 9.34 -1.97
N PRO A 92 1.67 8.60 -0.85
CA PRO A 92 2.74 8.31 0.10
C PRO A 92 4.01 7.72 -0.52
N LEU A 93 3.89 7.05 -1.66
CA LEU A 93 5.03 6.50 -2.39
C LEU A 93 5.95 7.59 -2.96
N CYS A 94 5.44 8.80 -3.17
CA CYS A 94 6.17 10.00 -3.59
C CYS A 94 6.94 10.68 -2.45
N ASP A 95 6.79 10.26 -1.19
CA ASP A 95 7.61 10.79 -0.09
C ASP A 95 9.11 10.44 -0.32
N HIS A 96 9.99 11.30 0.18
CA HIS A 96 11.43 11.10 0.23
C HIS A 96 11.89 10.57 1.59
N ASN A 97 11.07 10.72 2.62
CA ASN A 97 11.37 10.29 3.98
C ASN A 97 10.47 9.13 4.40
N PHE A 98 11.06 7.96 4.63
CA PHE A 98 10.36 6.79 5.19
C PHE A 98 10.85 6.45 6.61
N SER A 99 11.71 7.28 7.18
CA SER A 99 12.24 7.08 8.52
C SER A 99 11.17 7.32 9.59
N ASN A 100 11.39 6.70 10.76
CA ASN A 100 10.57 6.90 11.96
C ASN A 100 9.07 6.61 11.79
N LEU A 101 8.71 5.77 10.81
CA LEU A 101 7.38 5.19 10.72
C LEU A 101 7.17 4.14 11.83
N PRO A 102 5.92 3.94 12.29
CA PRO A 102 5.62 2.89 13.24
C PRO A 102 5.88 1.49 12.62
N PRO A 103 5.87 0.41 13.40
CA PRO A 103 5.78 -0.93 12.86
C PRO A 103 4.62 -1.04 11.87
N LEU A 104 4.83 -1.67 10.71
CA LEU A 104 3.83 -1.82 9.66
C LEU A 104 3.70 -3.27 9.21
N LEU A 105 2.45 -3.73 9.10
CA LEU A 105 2.07 -4.93 8.37
C LEU A 105 1.34 -4.50 7.09
N ILE A 106 1.86 -4.94 5.94
CA ILE A 106 1.25 -4.69 4.63
C ILE A 106 0.80 -6.03 4.05
N GLN A 107 -0.47 -6.14 3.69
CA GLN A 107 -1.06 -7.34 3.10
C GLN A 107 -1.72 -6.96 1.77
N SER A 108 -1.37 -7.68 0.70
CA SER A 108 -1.88 -7.40 -0.65
C SER A 108 -2.01 -8.70 -1.46
N GLY A 109 -2.89 -8.70 -2.44
CA GLY A 109 -3.08 -9.83 -3.34
C GLY A 109 -2.01 -9.91 -4.43
N MET A 110 -1.65 -11.13 -4.86
CA MET A 110 -0.76 -11.31 -6.01
C MET A 110 -1.43 -11.01 -7.35
N SER A 111 -2.76 -11.11 -7.39
CA SER A 111 -3.60 -10.79 -8.54
C SER A 111 -4.10 -9.35 -8.51
N GLU A 112 -3.51 -8.49 -7.68
CA GLU A 112 -3.99 -7.13 -7.42
C GLU A 112 -3.28 -6.06 -8.25
N VAL A 113 -4.05 -5.11 -8.81
CA VAL A 113 -3.54 -3.92 -9.54
C VAL A 113 -2.56 -3.06 -8.72
N PHE A 114 -2.67 -3.03 -7.39
CA PHE A 114 -1.82 -2.25 -6.48
C PHE A 114 -0.67 -3.05 -5.83
N ARG A 115 -0.46 -4.31 -6.23
CA ARG A 115 0.59 -5.17 -5.66
C ARG A 115 2.00 -4.56 -5.74
N ASP A 116 2.35 -3.99 -6.88
CA ASP A 116 3.71 -3.48 -7.10
C ASP A 116 4.00 -2.24 -6.22
N GLU A 117 3.00 -1.38 -5.98
CA GLU A 117 3.15 -0.23 -5.10
C GLU A 117 3.24 -0.62 -3.61
N ALA A 118 2.48 -1.63 -3.18
CA ALA A 118 2.59 -2.20 -1.83
C ALA A 118 4.01 -2.73 -1.57
N TYR A 119 4.59 -3.46 -2.53
CA TYR A 119 5.96 -3.94 -2.43
C TYR A 119 6.98 -2.81 -2.44
N LEU A 120 6.85 -1.85 -3.35
CA LEU A 120 7.81 -0.75 -3.45
C LEU A 120 7.83 0.10 -2.19
N TYR A 121 6.66 0.34 -1.59
CA TYR A 121 6.53 1.06 -0.32
C TYR A 121 7.20 0.29 0.83
N ALA A 122 6.90 -0.99 0.98
CA ALA A 122 7.52 -1.84 1.99
C ALA A 122 9.06 -1.86 1.85
N LYS A 123 9.56 -1.94 0.61
CA LYS A 123 10.99 -1.91 0.31
C LYS A 123 11.64 -0.56 0.63
N LYS A 124 10.95 0.56 0.34
CA LYS A 124 11.44 1.91 0.68
C LYS A 124 11.51 2.10 2.20
N ILE A 125 10.48 1.66 2.93
CA ILE A 125 10.47 1.66 4.40
C ILE A 125 11.65 0.85 4.92
N TYR A 126 11.75 -0.41 4.50
CA TYR A 126 12.83 -1.31 4.90
C TYR A 126 14.23 -0.69 4.70
N LYS A 127 14.48 -0.05 3.55
CA LYS A 127 15.75 0.63 3.28
C LYS A 127 16.04 1.82 4.20
N SER A 128 15.01 2.41 4.81
CA SER A 128 15.17 3.51 5.77
C SER A 128 15.35 3.04 7.21
N LEU A 129 15.16 1.74 7.48
CA LEU A 129 15.35 1.14 8.79
C LEU A 129 16.84 0.91 9.08
N ASN A 130 17.18 0.94 10.36
CA ASN A 130 18.46 0.52 10.91
C ASN A 130 18.35 -0.91 11.48
N ALA A 131 19.46 -1.46 11.97
CA ALA A 131 19.48 -2.84 12.48
C ALA A 131 18.45 -3.08 13.61
N LYS A 132 18.29 -2.09 14.52
CA LYS A 132 17.42 -2.21 15.70
C LYS A 132 15.93 -2.27 15.36
N ASN A 133 15.53 -1.74 14.22
CA ASN A 133 14.13 -1.67 13.81
C ASN A 133 13.86 -2.39 12.48
N SER A 134 14.77 -3.26 12.02
CA SER A 134 14.63 -4.00 10.76
C SER A 134 13.35 -4.85 10.67
N GLY A 135 12.85 -5.35 11.81
CA GLY A 135 11.58 -6.08 11.92
C GLY A 135 10.31 -5.20 12.00
N ASN A 136 10.41 -3.89 11.80
CA ASN A 136 9.27 -2.98 11.83
C ASN A 136 8.47 -2.95 10.53
N ILE A 137 8.82 -3.77 9.53
CA ILE A 137 8.05 -3.86 8.29
C ILE A 137 7.92 -5.32 7.88
N LYS A 138 6.68 -5.76 7.67
CA LYS A 138 6.34 -7.07 7.13
C LYS A 138 5.41 -6.91 5.95
N LEU A 139 5.77 -7.50 4.81
CA LEU A 139 4.92 -7.60 3.63
C LEU A 139 4.44 -9.05 3.44
N GLN A 140 3.15 -9.23 3.24
CA GLN A 140 2.55 -10.51 2.85
C GLN A 140 1.81 -10.35 1.53
N LEU A 141 2.19 -11.18 0.56
CA LEU A 141 1.53 -11.29 -0.73
C LEU A 141 0.72 -12.58 -0.76
N PHE A 142 -0.56 -12.49 -1.05
CA PHE A 142 -1.47 -13.63 -1.05
C PHE A 142 -1.71 -14.13 -2.47
N GLU A 143 -1.32 -15.36 -2.74
CA GLU A 143 -1.43 -15.98 -4.06
C GLU A 143 -2.90 -16.05 -4.52
N GLU A 144 -3.13 -15.70 -5.79
CA GLU A 144 -4.44 -15.66 -6.44
C GLU A 144 -5.46 -14.67 -5.85
N MET A 145 -5.10 -13.91 -4.82
CA MET A 145 -6.04 -12.97 -4.20
C MET A 145 -6.12 -11.63 -4.95
N PRO A 146 -7.33 -11.06 -5.14
CA PRO A 146 -7.53 -9.73 -5.73
C PRO A 146 -7.46 -8.61 -4.67
N HIS A 147 -7.77 -7.38 -5.08
CA HIS A 147 -7.84 -6.22 -4.20
C HIS A 147 -8.79 -6.45 -3.01
N CYS A 148 -8.36 -6.08 -1.80
CA CYS A 148 -9.20 -6.13 -0.60
C CYS A 148 -9.89 -7.48 -0.32
N PHE A 149 -9.33 -8.61 -0.78
CA PHE A 149 -9.91 -9.95 -0.59
C PHE A 149 -10.30 -10.28 0.86
N MET A 150 -9.67 -9.61 1.81
CA MET A 150 -9.85 -9.74 3.26
C MET A 150 -11.20 -9.28 3.79
N ILE A 151 -11.89 -8.42 3.05
CA ILE A 151 -13.20 -7.86 3.41
C ILE A 151 -14.28 -8.26 2.39
N VAL A 152 -13.91 -9.01 1.36
CA VAL A 152 -14.81 -9.51 0.33
C VAL A 152 -15.17 -10.96 0.68
N PRO A 153 -16.45 -11.28 0.92
CA PRO A 153 -16.85 -12.65 1.25
C PRO A 153 -16.49 -13.66 0.14
N GLY A 154 -16.11 -14.87 0.54
CA GLY A 154 -15.95 -16.02 -0.37
C GLY A 154 -14.51 -16.33 -0.79
N PHE A 155 -13.51 -15.62 -0.27
CA PHE A 155 -12.11 -15.98 -0.45
C PHE A 155 -11.61 -16.90 0.67
N ASP A 156 -10.77 -17.86 0.31
CA ASP A 156 -10.24 -18.93 1.18
C ASP A 156 -9.06 -18.50 2.06
N LYS A 157 -8.53 -17.29 1.84
CA LYS A 157 -7.33 -16.77 2.51
C LYS A 157 -7.60 -15.62 3.48
N ASP A 158 -8.86 -15.20 3.63
CA ASP A 158 -9.25 -14.11 4.53
C ASP A 158 -8.87 -14.41 6.00
N GLU A 159 -9.11 -15.64 6.48
CA GLU A 159 -8.80 -16.08 7.84
C GLU A 159 -7.31 -15.98 8.16
N ASN A 160 -6.43 -16.38 7.24
CA ASN A 160 -4.98 -16.24 7.45
C ASN A 160 -4.57 -14.78 7.50
N CYS A 161 -5.15 -13.97 6.63
CA CYS A 161 -4.85 -12.56 6.58
C CYS A 161 -5.26 -11.85 7.87
N LEU A 162 -6.48 -12.13 8.34
CA LEU A 162 -7.02 -11.62 9.61
C LEU A 162 -6.24 -12.14 10.82
N ARG A 163 -5.88 -13.42 10.84
CA ARG A 163 -5.06 -14.03 11.92
C ARG A 163 -3.71 -13.34 12.04
N GLU A 164 -3.02 -13.10 10.93
CA GLU A 164 -1.72 -12.41 10.93
C GLU A 164 -1.85 -10.95 11.35
N ALA A 165 -2.93 -10.27 10.96
CA ALA A 165 -3.24 -8.93 11.44
C ALA A 165 -3.48 -8.90 12.96
N LEU A 166 -4.22 -9.87 13.51
CA LEU A 166 -4.45 -9.99 14.96
C LEU A 166 -3.15 -10.25 15.73
N ILE A 167 -2.30 -11.15 15.24
CA ILE A 167 -0.98 -11.41 15.84
C ILE A 167 -0.14 -10.12 15.84
N PHE A 168 -0.14 -9.38 14.73
CA PHE A 168 0.58 -8.13 14.63
C PHE A 168 0.05 -7.05 15.59
N ILE A 169 -1.28 -6.91 15.72
CA ILE A 169 -1.90 -5.98 16.68
C ILE A 169 -1.46 -6.32 18.10
N ARG A 170 -1.54 -7.59 18.52
CA ARG A 170 -1.09 -8.02 19.85
C ARG A 170 0.36 -7.67 20.07
N LYS A 171 1.25 -7.98 19.12
CA LYS A 171 2.68 -7.63 19.20
C LYS A 171 2.90 -6.12 19.36
N CYS A 172 2.16 -5.28 18.61
CA CYS A 172 2.30 -3.83 18.71
C CYS A 172 1.84 -3.29 20.08
N LEU A 173 0.79 -3.88 20.66
CA LEU A 173 0.23 -3.44 21.94
C LEU A 173 1.00 -3.98 23.15
N GLU A 174 1.45 -5.24 23.10
CA GLU A 174 2.20 -5.89 24.17
C GLU A 174 3.62 -5.33 24.29
N CYS A 175 4.25 -4.96 23.16
CA CYS A 175 5.61 -4.48 23.22
C CYS A 175 5.73 -3.08 23.81
N GLY A 176 4.73 -2.19 23.74
CA GLY A 176 4.81 -0.78 24.21
C GLY A 176 5.84 0.10 23.48
N GLU A 177 6.95 -0.50 23.08
CA GLU A 177 8.04 -0.11 22.22
C GLU A 177 8.59 -1.42 21.62
N LEU A 178 8.40 -1.66 20.32
CA LEU A 178 9.24 -2.64 19.63
C LEU A 178 10.67 -2.09 19.58
N GLY A 179 11.42 -2.26 20.69
CA GLY A 179 12.83 -1.88 20.78
C GLY A 179 13.31 -1.38 22.14
N ASN A 180 13.22 -2.19 23.20
CA ASN A 180 14.16 -2.12 24.34
C ASN A 180 14.59 -3.54 24.78
N GLY A 181 14.64 -4.48 23.83
CA GLY A 181 15.36 -5.73 24.04
C GLY A 181 16.86 -5.46 23.92
N GLU A 182 17.56 -5.52 25.04
CA GLU A 182 19.00 -5.80 25.07
C GLU A 182 19.24 -7.18 24.45
N GLY A 183 19.32 -7.22 23.12
CA GLY A 183 19.54 -8.42 22.33
C GLY A 183 20.44 -8.04 21.16
N GLU A 184 21.52 -8.81 21.01
CA GLU A 184 22.64 -8.63 20.10
C GLU A 184 22.32 -7.89 18.79
N GLU A 185 23.18 -6.94 18.46
CA GLU A 185 23.19 -6.15 17.23
C GLU A 185 23.39 -7.06 16.00
N LYS A 186 22.33 -7.77 15.57
CA LYS A 186 22.33 -8.47 14.28
C LYS A 186 22.20 -7.44 13.16
N ARG A 187 23.35 -6.93 12.71
CA ARG A 187 23.47 -6.28 11.41
C ARG A 187 23.02 -7.27 10.33
N GLY A 188 21.97 -6.94 9.58
CA GLY A 188 21.59 -7.65 8.35
C GLY A 188 20.39 -8.60 8.46
N GLY A 189 19.26 -8.13 9.01
CA GLY A 189 17.97 -8.77 8.69
C GLY A 189 17.75 -8.82 7.18
N ASN A 190 16.98 -9.77 6.68
CA ASN A 190 16.48 -9.74 5.31
C ASN A 190 15.16 -8.97 5.28
N PHE A 191 14.84 -8.34 4.15
CA PHE A 191 13.51 -7.74 3.96
C PHE A 191 12.44 -8.82 4.12
N GLU A 192 11.61 -8.69 5.15
CA GLU A 192 10.53 -9.62 5.47
C GLU A 192 9.37 -9.49 4.46
N CYS A 193 9.50 -10.22 3.36
CA CYS A 193 8.46 -10.40 2.37
C CYS A 193 8.08 -11.87 2.31
N TYR A 194 6.80 -12.16 2.43
CA TYR A 194 6.26 -13.51 2.48
C TYR A 194 5.21 -13.73 1.39
N LEU A 195 5.21 -14.92 0.81
CA LEU A 195 4.12 -15.43 -0.02
C LEU A 195 3.24 -16.35 0.83
N VAL A 196 1.94 -16.10 0.81
CA VAL A 196 0.91 -17.03 1.30
C VAL A 196 0.34 -17.74 0.10
N ASN A 197 0.73 -19.01 -0.09
CA ASN A 197 0.37 -19.75 -1.30
C ASN A 197 -1.06 -20.30 -1.26
N THR A 198 -1.49 -20.94 -2.35
CA THR A 198 -2.81 -21.61 -2.47
C THR A 198 -3.08 -22.69 -1.41
N LYS A 199 -2.06 -23.19 -0.73
CA LYS A 199 -2.18 -24.16 0.37
C LYS A 199 -2.12 -23.50 1.76
N ASN A 200 -2.19 -22.17 1.84
CA ASN A 200 -2.06 -21.40 3.07
C ASN A 200 -0.71 -21.54 3.77
N GLU A 201 0.33 -21.96 3.04
CA GLU A 201 1.70 -22.00 3.54
C GLU A 201 2.35 -20.62 3.41
N ILE A 202 2.99 -20.16 4.48
CA ILE A 202 3.73 -18.89 4.50
C ILE A 202 5.21 -19.18 4.23
N LYS A 203 5.76 -18.61 3.16
CA LYS A 203 7.18 -18.79 2.77
C LYS A 203 7.84 -17.45 2.52
N SER A 204 9.13 -17.34 2.87
CA SER A 204 9.94 -16.19 2.46
C SER A 204 9.91 -16.07 0.94
N TYR A 205 9.73 -14.85 0.44
CA TYR A 205 9.51 -14.58 -0.97
C TYR A 205 10.28 -13.34 -1.41
N THR A 206 11.04 -13.48 -2.50
CA THR A 206 11.65 -12.35 -3.20
C THR A 206 10.88 -12.13 -4.49
N PRO A 207 10.09 -11.05 -4.59
CA PRO A 207 9.35 -10.79 -5.81
C PRO A 207 10.24 -10.55 -7.02
N ASN A 208 9.82 -11.09 -8.17
CA ASN A 208 10.49 -10.93 -9.46
C ASN A 208 9.79 -9.92 -10.39
N PHE A 209 8.74 -9.24 -9.91
CA PHE A 209 8.04 -8.24 -10.72
C PHE A 209 8.83 -6.94 -10.86
N LYS A 210 8.66 -6.28 -12.01
CA LYS A 210 9.30 -4.99 -12.32
C LYS A 210 8.56 -3.88 -11.59
N VAL A 211 9.30 -2.96 -10.99
CA VAL A 211 8.77 -1.71 -10.42
C VAL A 211 9.22 -0.52 -11.27
N ALA A 212 8.37 0.49 -11.40
CA ALA A 212 8.67 1.70 -12.17
C ALA A 212 9.21 2.81 -11.25
N SER A 213 9.88 3.81 -11.85
CA SER A 213 10.21 5.04 -11.14
C SER A 213 8.94 5.79 -10.72
N ILE A 214 8.99 6.43 -9.57
CA ILE A 214 7.87 7.18 -9.01
C ILE A 214 8.02 8.65 -9.41
N PRO A 215 6.95 9.33 -9.83
CA PRO A 215 6.98 10.77 -10.09
C PRO A 215 7.42 11.53 -8.84
N THR A 216 8.34 12.48 -8.99
CA THR A 216 8.75 13.36 -7.90
C THR A 216 7.74 14.48 -7.71
N TRP A 217 7.54 14.88 -6.45
CA TRP A 217 6.91 16.15 -6.12
C TRP A 217 8.01 17.22 -6.12
N ASN A 218 7.81 18.33 -6.84
CA ASN A 218 8.74 19.47 -6.88
C ASN A 218 8.21 20.61 -6.01
#